data_AF-A0A7C3BY42-F1
#
_entry.id   AF-A0A7C3BY42-F1
#
_cell.length_a   1.000
_cell.length_b   1.000
_cell.length_c   1.000
_cell.angle_alpha   90.00
_cell.angle_beta   90.00
_cell.angle_gamma   90.00
#
_symmetry.space_group_name_H-M   'P 1'
#
loop_
_entity.id
_entity.type
_entity.pdbx_description
1 polymer ?
#
loop_
_entity_poly.entity_id
_entity_poly.type
_entity_poly.pdbx_seq_one_letter_code
_entity_poly.pdbx_strand_id
1 'polypeptide(L)'
;MRKDPHAPPGLAAEPLPGGRIRLWFYGDVEDEQVVVDALELAEALARLEAPGYPTMSPEDLEDEPDDAPNYTTADVAVFEPEEGILVLRRVKVPGPDLLEFNTPAGSVYEFPFREAVDYLRRYLPR
;
A
#
# COMPACT_ATOMS: atom_id res chain seq x y z
N MET A 1 8.01 -1.90 20.56
CA MET A 1 7.97 -0.85 19.52
C MET A 1 7.57 0.47 20.13
N ARG A 2 8.28 1.57 19.82
CA ARG A 2 7.73 2.91 20.05
C ARG A 2 6.55 3.08 19.09
N LYS A 3 5.37 3.41 19.61
CA LYS A 3 4.19 3.72 18.80
C LYS A 3 4.48 5.06 18.11
N ASP A 4 4.68 5.06 16.79
CA ASP A 4 4.79 6.31 16.04
C ASP A 4 3.40 6.99 16.08
N PRO A 5 3.28 8.21 16.61
CA PRO A 5 1.99 8.89 16.76
C PRO A 5 1.34 9.24 15.42
N HIS A 6 2.08 9.14 14.32
CA HIS A 6 1.63 9.43 12.97
C HIS A 6 1.50 8.17 12.09
N ALA A 7 1.59 6.98 12.69
CA ALA A 7 1.27 5.73 12.00
C ALA A 7 -0.24 5.58 11.84
N PRO A 8 -0.73 5.16 10.66
CA PRO A 8 -2.12 4.75 10.54
C PRO A 8 -2.37 3.57 11.50
N PRO A 9 -3.56 3.49 12.12
CA PRO A 9 -3.93 2.30 12.88
C PRO A 9 -3.73 1.05 12.03
N GLY A 10 -3.05 0.04 12.56
CA GLY A 10 -2.82 -1.21 11.84
C GLY A 10 -1.55 -1.25 10.98
N LEU A 11 -0.78 -0.16 10.84
CA LEU A 11 0.46 -0.15 10.07
C LEU A 11 1.64 0.33 10.91
N ALA A 12 2.77 -0.34 10.79
CA ALA A 12 4.05 0.18 11.26
C ALA A 12 5.18 -0.12 10.27
N ALA A 13 6.21 0.70 10.29
CA ALA A 13 7.38 0.55 9.44
C ALA A 13 8.69 0.75 10.23
N GLU A 14 9.71 -0.04 9.89
CA GLU A 14 11.07 0.06 10.43
C GLU A 14 12.09 -0.03 9.30
N PRO A 15 12.92 1.01 9.06
CA PRO A 15 14.05 0.91 8.15
C PRO A 15 15.05 -0.15 8.64
N LEU A 16 15.51 -0.98 7.72
CA LEU A 16 16.53 -1.99 7.98
C LEU A 16 17.84 -1.64 7.25
N PRO A 17 18.99 -2.19 7.69
CA PRO A 17 20.23 -2.09 6.94
C PRO A 17 20.10 -2.64 5.51
N GLY A 18 20.92 -2.12 4.59
CA GLY A 18 20.98 -2.62 3.22
C GLY A 18 19.85 -2.12 2.31
N GLY A 19 19.19 -1.01 2.65
CA GLY A 19 18.14 -0.42 1.81
C GLY A 19 16.80 -1.15 1.90
N ARG A 20 16.57 -1.93 2.96
CA ARG A 20 15.33 -2.67 3.19
C ARG A 20 14.43 -1.96 4.19
N ILE A 21 13.16 -2.34 4.19
CA ILE A 21 12.18 -1.87 5.16
C ILE A 21 11.32 -3.03 5.62
N ARG A 22 11.04 -3.10 6.92
CA ARG A 22 10.06 -4.01 7.50
C ARG A 22 8.74 -3.28 7.66
N LEU A 23 7.67 -3.91 7.20
CA LEU A 23 6.30 -3.48 7.45
C LEU A 23 5.66 -4.46 8.43
N TRP A 24 4.91 -3.94 9.39
CA TRP A 24 3.98 -4.72 10.20
C TRP A 24 2.56 -4.28 9.91
N PHE A 25 1.71 -5.26 9.71
CA PHE A 25 0.29 -5.13 9.57
C PHE A 25 -0.39 -5.72 10.80
N TYR A 26 -1.23 -4.94 11.47
CA TYR A 26 -2.02 -5.40 12.60
C TYR A 26 -3.49 -5.47 12.19
N GLY A 27 -3.96 -6.69 11.96
CA GLY A 27 -5.34 -6.95 11.55
C GLY A 27 -6.22 -7.37 12.71
N ASP A 28 -7.52 -7.50 12.44
CA ASP A 28 -8.48 -8.02 13.42
C ASP A 28 -8.35 -9.55 13.60
N VAL A 29 -7.85 -10.24 12.57
CA VAL A 29 -7.71 -11.70 12.54
C VAL A 29 -6.28 -12.12 12.85
N GLU A 30 -5.31 -11.52 12.15
CA GLU A 30 -3.90 -11.84 12.31
C GLU A 30 -3.00 -10.63 12.06
N ASP A 31 -1.88 -10.63 12.77
CA ASP A 31 -0.78 -9.71 12.56
C ASP A 31 0.23 -10.34 11.60
N GLU A 32 0.69 -9.58 10.62
CA GLU A 32 1.68 -10.03 9.64
C GLU A 32 2.86 -9.06 9.58
N GLN A 33 4.02 -9.56 9.20
CA GLN A 33 5.15 -8.71 8.85
C GLN A 33 5.74 -9.14 7.52
N VAL A 34 6.23 -8.17 6.75
CA VAL A 34 6.97 -8.40 5.51
C VAL A 34 8.22 -7.55 5.48
N VAL A 35 9.27 -8.04 4.83
CA VAL A 35 10.48 -7.27 4.53
C VAL A 35 10.61 -7.10 3.02
N VAL A 36 10.74 -5.87 2.58
CA VAL A 36 10.84 -5.50 1.15
C VAL A 36 12.01 -4.55 0.91
N ASP A 37 12.35 -4.33 -0.37
CA ASP A 37 13.29 -3.28 -0.75
C ASP A 37 12.63 -1.90 -0.62
N ALA A 38 13.32 -0.97 0.05
CA ALA A 38 12.76 0.35 0.32
C ALA A 38 12.68 1.22 -0.94
N LEU A 39 13.61 1.06 -1.89
CA LEU A 39 13.56 1.79 -3.15
C LEU A 39 12.44 1.24 -4.03
N GLU A 40 12.32 -0.07 -4.14
CA GLU A 40 11.25 -0.73 -4.90
C GLU A 40 9.86 -0.34 -4.36
N LEU A 41 9.69 -0.34 -3.03
CA LEU A 41 8.46 0.12 -2.39
C LEU A 41 8.18 1.62 -2.68
N ALA A 42 9.20 2.47 -2.65
CA ALA A 42 9.05 3.88 -2.99
C ALA A 42 8.59 4.08 -4.44
N GLU A 43 9.18 3.35 -5.37
CA GLU A 43 8.78 3.39 -6.78
C GLU A 43 7.35 2.85 -6.99
N ALA A 44 6.98 1.76 -6.31
CA ALA A 44 5.64 1.21 -6.36
C ALA A 44 4.58 2.21 -5.88
N LEU A 45 4.82 2.88 -4.74
CA LEU A 45 3.94 3.94 -4.24
C LEU A 45 3.87 5.12 -5.23
N ALA A 46 5.00 5.51 -5.82
CA ALA A 46 5.03 6.56 -6.84
C ALA A 46 4.21 6.17 -8.09
N ARG A 47 4.21 4.90 -8.50
CA ARG A 47 3.37 4.38 -9.60
C ARG A 47 1.88 4.45 -9.26
N LEU A 48 1.49 4.19 -8.00
CA LEU A 48 0.09 4.34 -7.55
C LEU A 48 -0.37 5.80 -7.46
N GLU A 49 0.56 6.72 -7.21
CA GLU A 49 0.30 8.16 -7.18
C GLU A 49 0.32 8.81 -8.56
N ALA A 50 1.04 8.22 -9.51
CA ALA A 50 1.10 8.72 -10.87
C ALA A 50 -0.32 8.84 -11.46
N PRO A 51 -0.59 9.90 -12.24
CA PRO A 51 -1.85 10.02 -12.96
C PRO A 51 -1.92 8.92 -14.04
N GLY A 52 -2.45 7.77 -13.66
CA GLY A 52 -2.70 6.62 -14.54
C GLY A 52 -4.13 6.15 -14.35
N TYR A 53 -4.90 6.14 -15.44
CA TYR A 53 -6.36 6.02 -15.60
C TYR A 53 -7.14 7.34 -15.54
N PRO A 54 -8.07 7.57 -16.50
CA PRO A 54 -8.82 8.82 -16.59
C PRO A 54 -9.53 9.10 -15.27
N THR A 55 -9.48 10.36 -14.85
CA THR A 55 -10.30 10.90 -13.79
C THR A 55 -11.74 10.97 -14.30
N MET A 56 -12.42 9.83 -14.33
CA MET A 56 -13.87 9.85 -14.46
C MET A 56 -14.43 10.45 -13.17
N SER A 57 -15.30 11.44 -13.34
CA SER A 57 -16.06 12.05 -12.25
C SER A 57 -16.92 10.95 -11.60
N PRO A 58 -17.33 11.08 -10.32
CA PRO A 58 -18.32 10.15 -9.74
C PRO A 58 -19.58 10.00 -10.62
N GLU A 59 -19.94 11.07 -11.34
CA GLU A 59 -21.06 11.14 -12.28
C GLU A 59 -20.81 10.34 -13.58
N ASP A 60 -19.54 10.16 -13.98
CA ASP A 60 -19.15 9.39 -15.17
C ASP A 60 -19.05 7.87 -14.86
N LEU A 61 -19.09 7.49 -13.56
CA LEU A 61 -19.10 6.09 -13.11
C LEU A 61 -20.52 5.47 -13.10
N GLU A 62 -21.57 6.28 -13.26
CA GLU A 62 -22.96 5.81 -13.17
C GLU A 62 -23.55 5.34 -14.52
N ASP A 63 -22.93 5.69 -15.67
CA ASP A 63 -23.53 5.55 -17.00
C ASP A 63 -22.78 4.62 -18.01
N GLU A 64 -21.60 4.07 -17.68
CA GLU A 64 -20.93 3.05 -18.51
C GLU A 64 -20.88 1.68 -17.81
N PRO A 65 -21.02 0.56 -18.54
CA PRO A 65 -20.71 -0.75 -17.98
C PRO A 65 -19.25 -0.76 -17.51
N ASP A 66 -19.08 -1.02 -16.22
CA ASP A 66 -17.88 -0.92 -15.39
C ASP A 66 -16.71 -1.83 -15.88
N ASP A 67 -16.15 -1.56 -17.06
CA ASP A 67 -15.12 -2.40 -17.70
C ASP A 67 -13.67 -2.02 -17.28
N ALA A 68 -13.49 -0.87 -16.61
CA ALA A 68 -12.18 -0.45 -16.09
C ALA A 68 -12.13 -0.66 -14.56
N PRO A 69 -11.13 -1.39 -14.03
CA PRO A 69 -11.00 -1.57 -12.60
C PRO A 69 -10.87 -0.20 -11.92
N ASN A 70 -11.66 0.03 -10.87
CA ASN A 70 -11.60 1.23 -10.02
C ASN A 70 -10.31 1.30 -9.16
N TYR A 71 -9.25 0.61 -9.57
CA TYR A 71 -8.00 0.54 -8.83
C TYR A 71 -6.77 0.58 -9.73
N THR A 72 -5.67 1.10 -9.17
CA THR A 72 -4.32 1.02 -9.75
C THR A 72 -3.50 0.04 -8.93
N THR A 73 -2.64 -0.76 -9.57
CA THR A 73 -1.83 -1.80 -8.91
C THR A 73 -0.34 -1.57 -9.12
N ALA A 74 0.46 -1.92 -8.13
CA ALA A 74 1.91 -2.06 -8.22
C ALA A 74 2.36 -3.29 -7.41
N ASP A 75 3.48 -3.88 -7.78
CA ASP A 75 4.07 -5.03 -7.10
C ASP A 75 5.44 -4.69 -6.50
N VAL A 76 5.78 -5.38 -5.41
CA VAL A 76 7.07 -5.29 -4.71
C VAL A 76 7.50 -6.68 -4.27
N ALA A 77 8.76 -7.03 -4.49
CA ALA A 77 9.32 -8.29 -4.00
C ALA A 77 9.43 -8.33 -2.47
N VAL A 78 8.99 -9.45 -1.88
CA VAL A 78 9.12 -9.76 -0.45
C VAL A 78 10.30 -10.71 -0.25
N PHE A 79 11.15 -10.38 0.72
CA PHE A 79 12.32 -11.18 1.08
C PHE A 79 12.09 -12.06 2.32
N GLU A 80 11.26 -11.62 3.25
CA GLU A 80 10.98 -12.31 4.52
C GLU A 80 9.53 -12.03 4.96
N PRO A 81 8.86 -12.95 5.70
CA PRO A 81 9.35 -14.26 6.13
C PRO A 81 9.36 -15.33 5.02
N GLU A 82 8.50 -15.17 4.02
CA GLU A 82 8.44 -16.03 2.83
C GLU A 82 8.71 -15.18 1.59
N GLU A 83 9.53 -15.69 0.68
CA GLU A 83 9.76 -15.02 -0.61
C GLU A 83 8.44 -14.98 -1.39
N GLY A 84 8.10 -13.81 -1.93
CA GLY A 84 6.82 -13.63 -2.61
C GLY A 84 6.65 -12.23 -3.17
N ILE A 85 5.41 -11.87 -3.48
CA ILE A 85 5.05 -10.55 -4.02
C ILE A 85 4.06 -9.89 -3.07
N LEU A 86 4.40 -8.68 -2.63
CA LEU A 86 3.47 -7.76 -1.99
C LEU A 86 2.78 -6.97 -3.10
N VAL A 87 1.47 -7.16 -3.27
CA VAL A 87 0.69 -6.42 -4.26
C VAL A 87 0.04 -5.23 -3.57
N LEU A 88 0.37 -4.03 -4.03
CA LEU A 88 -0.22 -2.78 -3.56
C LEU A 88 -1.32 -2.35 -4.52
N ARG A 89 -2.46 -1.92 -3.98
CA ARG A 89 -3.55 -1.36 -4.78
C ARG A 89 -4.03 -0.03 -4.23
N ARG A 90 -4.20 0.94 -5.10
CA ARG A 90 -4.95 2.16 -4.80
C ARG A 90 -6.38 1.96 -5.28
N VAL A 91 -7.32 1.80 -4.36
CA VAL A 91 -8.74 1.59 -4.69
C VAL A 91 -9.49 2.91 -4.56
N LYS A 92 -10.21 3.30 -5.62
CA LYS A 92 -11.08 4.47 -5.65
C LYS A 92 -12.46 4.07 -5.15
N VAL A 93 -12.89 4.66 -4.04
CA VAL A 93 -14.19 4.45 -3.42
C VAL A 93 -14.87 5.80 -3.18
N PRO A 94 -16.19 5.86 -2.97
CA PRO A 94 -16.83 7.09 -2.51
C PRO A 94 -16.22 7.54 -1.17
N GLY A 95 -15.44 8.61 -1.19
CA GLY A 95 -14.69 9.10 -0.02
C GLY A 95 -13.18 9.11 -0.25
N PRO A 96 -12.35 8.93 0.80
CA PRO A 96 -10.90 8.83 0.63
C PRO A 96 -10.53 7.51 -0.06
N ASP A 97 -9.62 7.58 -1.03
CA ASP A 97 -9.01 6.39 -1.63
C ASP A 97 -8.39 5.48 -0.56
N LEU A 98 -8.37 4.18 -0.84
CA LEU A 98 -7.72 3.18 0.01
C LEU A 98 -6.41 2.70 -0.61
N LEU A 99 -5.43 2.40 0.25
CA LEU A 99 -4.24 1.63 -0.07
C LEU A 99 -4.42 0.22 0.50
N GLU A 100 -4.51 -0.77 -0.38
CA GLU A 100 -4.52 -2.18 -0.01
C GLU A 100 -3.12 -2.77 -0.14
N PHE A 101 -2.77 -3.63 0.81
CA PHE A 101 -1.62 -4.51 0.76
C PHE A 101 -2.11 -5.96 0.73
N ASN A 102 -1.90 -6.66 -0.37
CA ASN A 102 -2.11 -8.10 -0.44
C ASN A 102 -0.77 -8.79 -0.20
N THR A 103 -0.67 -9.51 0.90
CA THR A 103 0.56 -10.18 1.31
C THR A 103 0.73 -11.53 0.62
N PRO A 104 1.96 -12.07 0.56
CA PRO A 104 2.19 -13.42 0.04
C PRO A 104 1.40 -14.51 0.78
N ALA A 105 1.06 -14.30 2.06
CA ALA A 105 0.23 -15.21 2.85
C ALA A 105 -1.24 -15.22 2.40
N GLY A 106 -1.65 -14.28 1.55
CA GLY A 106 -3.01 -14.14 1.04
C GLY A 106 -3.90 -13.18 1.84
N SER A 107 -3.33 -12.49 2.83
CA SER A 107 -4.04 -11.55 3.69
C SER A 107 -4.09 -10.16 3.05
N VAL A 108 -5.16 -9.41 3.34
CA VAL A 108 -5.42 -8.08 2.78
C VAL A 108 -5.51 -7.07 3.91
N TYR A 109 -4.72 -6.00 3.81
CA TYR A 109 -4.71 -4.91 4.77
C TYR A 109 -5.01 -3.58 4.09
N GLU A 110 -5.97 -2.84 4.63
CA GLU A 110 -6.50 -1.63 4.01
C GLU A 110 -6.24 -0.40 4.89
N PHE A 111 -5.76 0.68 4.29
CA PHE A 111 -5.48 1.94 4.97
C PHE A 111 -5.94 3.14 4.14
N PRO A 112 -6.29 4.28 4.75
CA PRO A 112 -6.50 5.52 4.00
C PRO A 112 -5.25 5.86 3.17
N PHE A 113 -5.41 5.99 1.85
CA PHE A 113 -4.29 6.02 0.90
C PHE A 113 -3.27 7.11 1.24
N ARG A 114 -3.75 8.34 1.45
CA ARG A 114 -2.87 9.49 1.74
C ARG A 114 -2.14 9.34 3.07
N GLU A 115 -2.82 8.88 4.11
CA GLU A 115 -2.23 8.71 5.44
C GLU A 115 -1.12 7.63 5.42
N ALA A 116 -1.39 6.50 4.76
CA ALA A 116 -0.43 5.41 4.65
C ALA A 116 0.80 5.82 3.82
N VAL A 117 0.60 6.47 2.66
CA VAL A 117 1.70 6.94 1.81
C VAL A 117 2.56 7.97 2.54
N ASP A 118 1.96 8.98 3.18
CA ASP A 118 2.71 10.02 3.89
C ASP A 118 3.45 9.47 5.12
N TYR A 119 2.90 8.45 5.78
CA TYR A 119 3.58 7.71 6.82
C TYR A 119 4.81 6.97 6.29
N LEU A 120 4.64 6.14 5.25
CA LEU A 120 5.70 5.30 4.70
C LEU A 120 6.84 6.14 4.12
N ARG A 121 6.54 7.26 3.46
CA ARG A 121 7.55 8.20 2.91
C ARG A 121 8.56 8.71 3.92
N ARG A 122 8.28 8.66 5.24
CA ARG A 122 9.25 9.06 6.27
C ARG A 122 10.41 8.07 6.42
N TYR A 123 10.23 6.85 5.93
CA TYR A 123 11.18 5.75 6.04
C TYR A 123 11.77 5.34 4.69
N LEU A 124 11.18 5.79 3.59
CA LEU A 124 11.59 5.44 2.23
C LEU A 124 12.58 6.46 1.66
N PRO A 125 13.46 6.02 0.73
CA PRO A 125 14.30 6.93 -0.03
C PRO A 125 13.45 7.92 -0.85
N ARG A 126 14.00 9.11 -1.10
CA ARG A 126 13.39 10.16 -1.93
C ARG A 126 13.79 10.05 -3.38
#